data_AF-A0A357AMP2-F1
#
_entry.id   AF-A0A357AMP2-F1
#
_cell.length_a   1.000
_cell.length_b   1.000
_cell.length_c   1.000
_cell.angle_alpha   90.00
_cell.angle_beta   90.00
_cell.angle_gamma   90.00
#
_symmetry.space_group_name_H-M   'P 1'
#
loop_
_entity.id
_entity.type
_entity.pdbx_description
1 polymer ?
#
loop_
_entity_poly.entity_id
_entity_poly.type
_entity_poly.pdbx_seq_one_letter_code
_entity_poly.pdbx_strand_id
1 'polypeptide(L)' 'MIPVMPVRPELATAYVPYQMYGRILPAQEALKKGTVFPELIK' A
#
# COMPACT_ATOMS: atom_id res chain seq x y z
N MET A 1 -9.18 -22.83 -1.57
CA MET A 1 -9.13 -22.67 -0.09
C MET A 1 -9.04 -21.19 0.20
N ILE A 2 -10.07 -20.58 0.79
CA ILE A 2 -10.04 -19.17 1.19
C ILE A 2 -9.30 -19.13 2.54
N PRO A 3 -8.22 -18.35 2.71
CA PRO A 3 -7.57 -18.24 4.00
C PRO A 3 -8.56 -17.66 5.02
N VAL A 4 -8.80 -18.38 6.11
CA VAL A 4 -9.65 -17.92 7.20
C VAL A 4 -8.91 -16.80 7.93
N MET A 5 -9.43 -15.57 7.85
CA MET A 5 -8.94 -14.49 8.69
C MET A 5 -9.38 -14.69 10.14
N PRO A 6 -8.49 -14.50 11.13
CA PRO A 6 -8.85 -14.61 12.55
C PRO A 6 -9.83 -13.51 12.97
N VAL A 7 -10.66 -13.78 13.99
CA VAL A 7 -11.68 -12.83 14.53
C VAL A 7 -11.07 -11.52 15.01
N ARG A 8 -9.80 -11.54 15.44
CA ARG A 8 -9.01 -10.38 15.85
C ARG A 8 -7.61 -10.49 15.24
N PRO A 9 -7.42 -10.04 13.98
CA PRO A 9 -6.10 -10.09 13.36
C PRO A 9 -5.17 -9.11 14.06
N GLU A 10 -3.95 -9.57 14.33
CA GLU A 10 -2.88 -8.65 14.72
C GLU A 10 -2.53 -7.79 13.50
N LEU A 11 -2.50 -6.47 13.69
CA LEU A 11 -2.11 -5.56 12.63
C LEU A 11 -0.59 -5.54 12.53
N ALA A 12 -0.08 -5.63 11.31
CA ALA A 12 1.33 -5.38 11.05
C ALA A 12 1.63 -3.88 11.22
N THR A 13 2.76 -3.57 11.85
CA THR A 13 3.27 -2.19 11.88
C THR A 13 3.87 -1.86 10.52
N ALA A 14 3.25 -0.93 9.80
CA ALA A 14 3.80 -0.41 8.55
C ALA A 14 4.66 0.83 8.85
N TYR A 15 5.92 0.82 8.39
CA TYR A 15 6.74 2.02 8.38
C TYR A 15 6.37 2.88 7.16
N VAL A 16 5.44 3.83 7.37
CA VAL A 16 5.00 4.74 6.31
C VAL A 16 5.71 6.08 6.50
N PRO A 17 6.52 6.54 5.52
CA PRO A 17 7.15 7.86 5.61
C PRO A 17 6.07 8.95 5.58
N TYR A 18 6.34 10.11 6.19
CA TYR A 18 5.45 11.27 6.08
C TYR A 18 5.29 11.68 4.62
N GLN A 19 4.04 11.79 4.16
CA GLN A 19 3.71 12.20 2.79
C GLN A 19 2.84 13.45 2.83
N MET A 20 3.03 14.35 1.88
CA MET A 20 2.14 15.49 1.73
C MET A 20 0.95 15.09 0.85
N TYR A 21 -0.25 15.37 1.33
CA TYR A 21 -1.47 15.08 0.57
C TYR A 21 -1.42 15.72 -0.82
N GLY A 22 -1.78 14.94 -1.84
CA GLY A 22 -1.76 15.38 -3.24
C GLY A 22 -0.38 15.44 -3.89
N ARG A 23 0.70 15.09 -3.18
CA ARG A 23 2.04 14.96 -3.78
C ARG A 23 2.42 13.49 -3.89
N ILE A 24 2.42 12.98 -5.12
CA ILE A 24 2.93 11.66 -5.44
C ILE A 24 4.34 11.76 -6.04
N LEU A 25 5.12 10.69 -5.88
CA LEU A 25 6.36 10.54 -6.65
C LEU A 25 6.03 10.48 -8.15
N PRO A 26 6.98 10.85 -9.03
CA PRO A 26 6.85 10.59 -10.46
C PRO A 26 6.49 9.13 -10.72
N ALA A 27 5.65 8.85 -11.71
CA ALA A 27 5.04 7.54 -11.93
C ALA A 27 6.06 6.38 -11.93
N GLN A 28 7.21 6.56 -12.59
CA GLN A 28 8.25 5.53 -12.65
C GLN A 28 8.90 5.24 -11.30
N GLU A 29 9.10 6.26 -10.46
CA GLU A 29 9.64 6.09 -9.11
C GLU A 29 8.62 5.49 -8.17
N ALA A 30 7.35 5.91 -8.29
CA ALA A 30 6.25 5.38 -7.51
C ALA A 30 6.01 3.88 -7.77
N LEU A 31 6.09 3.47 -9.05
CA LEU A 31 6.04 2.06 -9.44
C LEU A 31 7.23 1.28 -8.88
N LYS A 32 8.46 1.80 -9.00
CA LYS A 32 9.66 1.15 -8.49
C LYS A 32 9.63 0.95 -6.98
N LYS A 33 9.10 1.92 -6.23
CA LYS A 33 8.98 1.85 -4.76
C LYS A 33 7.74 1.08 -4.28
N GLY A 34 6.85 0.68 -5.19
CA GLY A 34 5.61 -0.02 -4.83
C GLY A 34 4.64 0.85 -4.04
N THR A 35 4.60 2.17 -4.31
CA THR A 35 3.63 3.09 -3.68
C THR A 35 2.43 3.40 -4.56
N VAL A 36 2.51 3.07 -5.86
CA VAL A 36 1.40 3.18 -6.82
C VAL A 36 1.20 1.83 -7.48
N PHE A 37 -0.04 1.35 -7.44
CA PHE A 37 -0.47 0.10 -8.05
C PHE A 37 -1.60 0.38 -9.03
N PRO A 38 -1.30 0.51 -10.34
CA PRO A 38 -2.32 0.82 -11.34
C PRO A 38 -3.45 -0.22 -11.40
N GLU A 39 -3.15 -1.47 -11.04
CA GLU A 39 -4.08 -2.60 -11.08
C GLU A 39 -5.06 -2.63 -9.89
N LEU A 40 -4.88 -1.73 -8.91
CA LEU A 40 -5.68 -1.70 -7.67
C LEU A 40 -7.05 -1.04 -7.87
N ILE A 41 -7.23 -0.29 -8.97
CA ILE A 41 -8.52 0.26 -9.37
C ILE A 41 -9.07 -0.58 -10.52
N LYS A 42 -10.28 -1.11 -10.32
CA LYS A 42 -11.03 -1.92 -11.29
C LYS A 42 -12.00 -1.07 -12.08
#